data_AF-A0A849U382-F1
#
_entry.id   AF-A0A849U382-F1
#
_cell.length_a   1.000
_cell.length_b   1.000
_cell.length_c   1.000
_cell.angle_alpha   90.00
_cell.angle_beta   90.00
_cell.angle_gamma   90.00
#
_symmetry.space_group_name_H-M   'P 1'
#
loop_
_entity.id
_entity.type
_entity.pdbx_description
1 polymer ?
#
loop_
_entity_poly.entity_id
_entity_poly.type
_entity_poly.pdbx_seq_one_letter_code
_entity_poly.pdbx_strand_id
1 'polypeptide(L)'
;TVTKPLWEVGIAPTESMSEEEKTERLRDVLMAFRLRIASQATLSPLIDFPAMLSMPPGEVPQPVPLFALIQPDEQNRAAATLLLPNEVSATIIPMN
;
A
#
# COMPACT_ATOMS: atom_id res chain seq x y z
N THR A 1 -2.74 -0.61 -8.54
CA THR A 1 -4.01 -0.07 -8.04
C THR A 1 -3.88 0.26 -6.56
N VAL A 2 -4.55 1.31 -6.11
CA VAL A 2 -4.66 1.67 -4.68
C VAL A 2 -6.12 1.43 -4.27
N THR A 3 -6.35 0.75 -3.15
CA THR A 3 -7.73 0.50 -2.68
C THR A 3 -8.39 1.80 -2.21
N LYS A 4 -9.72 1.83 -2.28
CA LYS A 4 -10.51 2.97 -1.78
C LYS A 4 -10.24 3.27 -0.30
N PRO A 5 -10.18 2.29 0.63
CA PRO A 5 -9.83 2.57 2.02
C PRO A 5 -8.43 3.16 2.21
N LEU A 6 -7.40 2.65 1.51
CA LEU A 6 -6.07 3.24 1.56
C LEU A 6 -6.06 4.68 1.03
N TRP A 7 -6.81 4.93 -0.05
CA TRP A 7 -6.98 6.27 -0.58
C TRP A 7 -7.63 7.22 0.43
N GLU A 8 -8.78 6.83 0.99
CA GLU A 8 -9.60 7.67 1.88
C GLU A 8 -9.03 7.85 3.28
N VAL A 9 -8.12 6.99 3.74
CA VAL A 9 -7.57 7.10 5.11
C VAL A 9 -6.11 7.54 5.11
N GLY A 10 -5.32 7.12 4.11
CA GLY A 10 -3.88 7.40 4.07
C GLY A 10 -3.46 8.52 3.11
N ILE A 11 -4.04 8.54 1.90
CA ILE A 11 -3.55 9.40 0.81
C ILE A 11 -4.33 10.71 0.71
N ALA A 12 -5.66 10.64 0.76
CA ALA A 12 -6.56 11.79 0.68
C ALA A 12 -7.61 11.76 1.80
N PRO A 13 -7.21 11.78 3.09
CA PRO A 13 -8.13 11.70 4.22
C PRO A 13 -9.07 12.89 4.39
N THR A 14 -8.74 14.03 3.79
CA THR A 14 -9.55 15.25 3.91
C THR A 14 -9.87 15.80 2.53
N GLU A 15 -11.13 16.13 2.30
CA GLU A 15 -11.59 16.71 1.01
C GLU A 15 -10.94 18.06 0.70
N SER A 16 -10.50 18.80 1.73
CA SER A 16 -9.81 20.08 1.60
C SER A 16 -8.35 19.96 1.16
N MET A 17 -7.79 18.75 1.05
CA MET A 17 -6.42 18.57 0.59
C MET A 17 -6.28 18.96 -0.88
N SER A 18 -5.19 19.64 -1.19
CA SER A 18 -4.83 19.98 -2.57
C SER A 18 -4.45 18.74 -3.37
N GLU A 19 -4.58 18.83 -4.70
CA GLU A 19 -4.15 17.74 -5.60
C GLU A 19 -2.63 17.52 -5.55
N GLU A 20 -1.85 18.56 -5.24
CA GLU A 20 -0.40 18.47 -5.06
C GLU A 20 -0.06 17.59 -3.86
N GLU A 21 -0.66 17.85 -2.70
CA GLU A 21 -0.47 17.04 -1.49
C GLU A 21 -0.91 15.58 -1.68
N LYS A 22 -2.04 15.34 -2.36
CA LYS A 22 -2.51 13.99 -2.70
C LYS A 22 -1.49 13.26 -3.58
N THR A 23 -0.95 13.97 -4.58
CA THR A 23 0.05 13.42 -5.51
C THR A 23 1.37 13.11 -4.81
N GLU A 24 1.82 13.98 -3.91
CA GLU A 24 3.02 13.76 -3.11
C GLU A 24 2.88 12.54 -2.20
N ARG A 25 1.77 12.43 -1.47
CA ARG A 25 1.51 11.25 -0.62
C ARG A 25 1.45 9.96 -1.42
N LEU A 26 0.77 9.97 -2.57
CA LEU A 26 0.76 8.81 -3.46
C LEU A 26 2.17 8.45 -3.94
N ARG A 27 2.97 9.44 -4.32
CA ARG A 27 4.36 9.26 -4.75
C ARG A 27 5.20 8.61 -3.64
N ASP A 28 5.05 9.06 -2.40
CA ASP A 28 5.80 8.53 -1.26
C ASP A 28 5.44 7.06 -0.98
N VAL A 29 4.15 6.72 -1.03
CA VAL A 29 3.68 5.33 -0.91
C VAL A 29 4.26 4.46 -2.03
N LEU A 30 4.21 4.93 -3.28
CA LEU A 30 4.76 4.20 -4.43
C LEU A 30 6.28 4.06 -4.34
N MET A 31 6.99 5.08 -3.82
CA MET A 31 8.43 5.02 -3.61
C MET A 31 8.80 3.99 -2.53
N ALA A 32 8.08 3.99 -1.41
CA ALA A 32 8.27 3.01 -0.35
C ALA A 32 8.07 1.57 -0.86
N PHE A 33 7.03 1.35 -1.67
CA PHE A 33 6.78 0.07 -2.32
C PHE A 33 7.91 -0.33 -3.29
N ARG A 34 8.35 0.60 -4.15
CA ARG A 34 9.47 0.38 -5.08
C ARG A 34 10.76 0.00 -4.34
N LEU A 35 11.06 0.70 -3.24
CA LEU A 35 12.21 0.40 -2.39
C LEU A 35 12.11 -0.99 -1.76
N ARG A 36 10.92 -1.39 -1.30
CA ARG A 36 10.70 -2.74 -0.78
C ARG A 36 10.97 -3.80 -1.83
N ILE A 37 10.40 -3.67 -3.04
CA ILE A 37 10.63 -4.62 -4.13
C ILE A 37 12.12 -4.72 -4.47
N ALA A 38 12.81 -3.58 -4.58
CA ALA A 38 14.24 -3.55 -4.90
C ALA A 38 15.10 -4.26 -3.83
N SER A 39 14.61 -4.37 -2.59
CA SER A 39 15.29 -5.09 -1.50
C SER A 39 15.01 -6.60 -1.46
N GLN A 40 14.08 -7.11 -2.27
CA GLN A 40 13.69 -8.53 -2.24
C GLN A 40 14.42 -9.33 -3.32
N ALA A 41 15.05 -10.43 -2.92
CA ALA A 41 15.68 -11.38 -3.86
C ALA A 41 14.64 -12.20 -4.65
N THR A 42 13.47 -12.44 -4.07
CA THR A 42 12.35 -13.17 -4.66
C THR A 42 11.04 -12.48 -4.33
N LEU A 43 10.16 -12.32 -5.31
CA LEU A 43 8.86 -11.68 -5.13
C LEU A 43 7.84 -12.66 -4.55
N SER A 44 7.29 -12.31 -3.38
CA SER A 44 6.12 -12.98 -2.81
C SER A 44 4.83 -12.45 -3.47
N PRO A 45 3.77 -13.28 -3.65
CA PRO A 45 2.45 -12.80 -4.06
C PRO A 45 1.85 -11.76 -3.12
N LEU A 46 2.23 -11.80 -1.84
CA LEU A 46 1.85 -10.80 -0.84
C LEU A 46 3.11 -10.21 -0.23
N ILE A 47 3.27 -8.89 -0.35
CA ILE A 47 4.44 -8.14 0.12
C ILE A 47 3.98 -7.16 1.20
N ASP A 48 4.59 -7.22 2.37
CA ASP A 48 4.48 -6.18 3.39
C ASP A 48 5.53 -5.09 3.14
N PHE A 49 5.16 -3.81 3.32
CA PHE A 49 6.10 -2.70 3.27
C PHE A 49 5.65 -1.53 4.14
N PRO A 50 6.57 -0.84 4.84
CA PRO A 50 6.22 0.35 5.59
C PRO A 50 6.14 1.57 4.66
N ALA A 51 5.12 2.40 4.82
CA ALA A 51 5.02 3.72 4.19
C ALA A 51 4.79 4.80 5.26
N MET A 52 5.39 5.99 5.07
CA MET A 52 5.18 7.12 5.97
C MET A 52 3.84 7.79 5.61
N LEU A 53 2.85 7.69 6.50
CA LEU A 53 1.51 8.25 6.30
C LEU A 53 1.07 9.04 7.52
N SER A 54 0.47 10.21 7.31
CA SER A 54 -0.26 10.94 8.34
C SER A 54 -1.70 10.45 8.37
N MET A 55 -2.00 9.55 9.31
CA MET A 55 -3.32 8.92 9.47
C MET A 55 -4.14 9.72 10.49
N PRO A 56 -5.40 10.11 10.18
CA PRO A 56 -6.26 10.79 11.14
C PRO A 56 -6.42 10.01 12.46
N PRO A 57 -6.45 10.70 13.62
CA PRO A 57 -6.42 12.15 13.80
C PRO A 57 -5.00 12.76 13.81
N GLY A 58 -3.95 11.98 13.54
CA GLY A 58 -2.57 12.44 13.57
C GLY A 58 -2.16 13.18 12.29
N GLU A 59 -1.51 14.33 12.45
CA GLU A 59 -0.94 15.09 11.33
C GLU A 59 0.51 14.70 11.03
N VAL A 60 1.19 14.10 12.02
CA VAL A 60 2.60 13.68 11.89
C VAL A 60 2.68 12.37 11.09
N PRO A 61 3.48 12.29 10.03
CA PRO A 61 3.69 11.05 9.30
C PRO A 61 4.29 9.97 10.20
N GLN A 62 3.70 8.79 10.21
CA GLN A 62 4.17 7.62 10.94
C GLN A 62 4.35 6.42 10.00
N PRO A 63 5.25 5.48 10.31
CA PRO A 63 5.38 4.25 9.53
C PRO A 63 4.12 3.40 9.71
N VAL A 64 3.35 3.27 8.63
CA VAL A 64 2.17 2.40 8.55
C VAL A 64 2.54 1.17 7.72
N PRO A 65 2.32 -0.05 8.24
CA PRO A 65 2.49 -1.25 7.44
C PRO A 65 1.41 -1.27 6.36
N LEU A 66 1.80 -1.42 5.11
CA LEU A 66 0.91 -1.64 3.98
C LEU A 66 1.19 -3.00 3.35
N PHE A 67 0.21 -3.51 2.62
CA PHE A 67 0.35 -4.72 1.84
C PHE A 67 0.28 -4.40 0.35
N ALA A 68 1.04 -5.14 -0.45
CA ALA A 68 0.91 -5.20 -1.89
C ALA A 68 0.57 -6.62 -2.31
N LEU A 69 -0.58 -6.81 -2.94
CA LEU A 69 -0.97 -8.06 -3.58
C LEU A 69 -0.52 -8.01 -5.04
N ILE A 70 0.35 -8.94 -5.43
CA ILE A 70 0.85 -9.09 -6.80
C ILE A 70 0.00 -10.12 -7.52
N GLN A 71 -0.67 -9.71 -8.60
CA GLN A 71 -1.48 -10.56 -9.44
C GLN A 71 -0.92 -10.59 -10.87
N PRO A 72 -0.94 -11.75 -11.54
CA PRO A 72 -0.69 -11.80 -12.97
C PRO A 72 -1.81 -11.07 -13.71
N ASP A 73 -1.44 -10.29 -14.72
CA ASP A 73 -2.32 -9.60 -15.65
C ASP A 73 -2.37 -10.39 -16.99
N GLU A 74 -3.45 -10.21 -17.76
CA GLU A 74 -3.71 -10.90 -19.04
C GLU A 74 -2.57 -10.72 -20.06
N GLN A 75 -1.76 -9.68 -19.90
CA GLN A 75 -0.60 -9.37 -20.76
C GLN A 75 0.74 -9.91 -20.24
N ASN A 76 0.76 -10.91 -19.34
CA ASN A 76 1.96 -11.37 -18.62
C ASN A 76 2.68 -10.25 -17.84
N ARG A 77 1.94 -9.21 -17.45
CA ARG A 77 2.43 -8.15 -16.55
C ARG A 77 2.07 -8.52 -15.12
N ALA A 78 2.78 -7.95 -14.15
CA ALA A 78 2.41 -8.06 -12.74
C ALA A 78 1.67 -6.78 -12.33
N ALA A 79 0.42 -6.91 -11.89
CA ALA A 79 -0.35 -5.82 -11.30
C ALA A 79 -0.18 -5.87 -9.77
N ALA A 80 0.14 -4.73 -9.17
CA ALA A 80 0.20 -4.59 -7.71
C ALA A 80 -1.04 -3.84 -7.21
N THR A 81 -1.73 -4.40 -6.24
CA THR A 81 -2.82 -3.73 -5.49
C THR A 81 -2.32 -3.40 -4.09
N LEU A 82 -2.35 -2.12 -3.70
CA LEU A 82 -1.89 -1.64 -2.40
C LEU A 82 -3.05 -1.54 -1.43
N LEU A 83 -2.89 -2.12 -0.24
CA LEU A 83 -3.94 -2.28 0.77
C LEU A 83 -3.48 -1.86 2.17
N LEU A 84 -4.42 -1.40 2.98
CA LEU A 84 -4.27 -1.25 4.42
C LEU A 84 -4.25 -2.62 5.12
N PRO A 85 -3.68 -2.72 6.34
CA PRO A 85 -3.64 -3.97 7.09
C PRO A 85 -4.98 -4.61 7.37
N ASN A 86 -5.99 -3.79 7.66
CA ASN A 86 -7.35 -4.25 7.97
C ASN A 86 -8.10 -4.78 6.74
N GLU A 87 -7.57 -4.59 5.53
CA GLU A 87 -8.11 -5.16 4.30
C GLU A 87 -7.59 -6.58 4.01
N VAL A 88 -6.62 -7.06 4.81
CA VAL A 88 -6.01 -8.38 4.65
C VAL A 88 -6.35 -9.25 5.85
N SER A 89 -6.92 -10.43 5.59
CA SER A 89 -7.17 -11.45 6.61
C SER A 89 -6.42 -12.73 6.26
N ALA A 90 -5.61 -13.23 7.19
CA ALA A 90 -4.91 -14.48 7.03
C ALA A 90 -5.78 -15.65 7.53
N THR A 91 -6.12 -16.57 6.63
CA THR A 91 -6.73 -17.85 7.02
C THR A 91 -5.66 -18.93 6.93
N ILE A 92 -5.32 -19.53 8.07
CA ILE A 92 -4.37 -20.64 8.12
C ILE A 92 -5.16 -21.92 7.87
N ILE A 93 -4.94 -22.54 6.71
CA ILE A 93 -5.49 -23.85 6.39
C ILE A 93 -4.46 -24.90 6.79
N PRO A 94 -4.67 -25.65 7.88
CA PRO A 94 -3.75 -26.73 8.25
C PRO A 94 -3.74 -27.79 7.15
N MET A 95 -2.55 -28.12 6.65
CA MET A 95 -2.37 -29.25 5.74
C MET A 95 -2.14 -30.51 6.60
N ASN A 96 -3.06 -31.48 6.50
CA ASN A 96 -2.90 -32.82 7.07
C ASN A 96 -1.81 -33.61 6.36
#